data_AF-A0A433ZQD8-F1
#
_entry.id   AF-A0A433ZQD8-F1
#
_cell.length_a   1.000
_cell.length_b   1.000
_cell.length_c   1.000
_cell.angle_alpha   90.00
_cell.angle_beta   90.00
_cell.angle_gamma   90.00
#
_symmetry.space_group_name_H-M   'P 1'
#
loop_
_entity.id
_entity.type
_entity.pdbx_description
1 polymer ?
#
loop_
_entity_poly.entity_id
_entity_poly.type
_entity_poly.pdbx_seq_one_letter_code
_entity_poly.pdbx_strand_id
1 'polypeptide(L)'
;MSTLTSFRDRLCRSVIAWGRFPYKQIDPRYIGILIDAWLNETDDVDDIQLDLGRPSMDVDINDGHQAVVVVELQLAENVSMREDENGIVPMDGKRWTLCEPEHWIAEDAEIIGSRQ
;
A
#
# COMPACT_ATOMS: atom_id res chain seq x y z
N MET A 1 -16.96 2.76 25.67
CA MET A 1 -15.78 3.02 24.83
C MET A 1 -15.09 1.70 24.61
N SER A 2 -15.19 1.13 23.41
CA SER A 2 -14.46 -0.08 23.06
C SER A 2 -13.06 0.33 22.63
N THR A 3 -12.04 -0.20 23.29
CA THR A 3 -10.65 0.04 22.91
C THR A 3 -10.37 -0.74 21.63
N LEU A 4 -10.06 -0.03 20.54
CA LEU A 4 -9.58 -0.63 19.30
C LEU A 4 -8.07 -0.75 19.42
N THR A 5 -7.52 -1.94 19.24
CA THR A 5 -6.07 -2.15 19.17
C THR A 5 -5.73 -2.55 17.75
N SER A 6 -4.88 -1.74 17.10
CA SER A 6 -4.38 -1.97 15.74
C SER A 6 -2.98 -2.56 15.81
N PHE A 7 -2.75 -3.67 15.12
CA PHE A 7 -1.46 -4.33 14.97
C PHE A 7 -1.08 -4.36 13.49
N ARG A 8 0.17 -4.03 13.16
CA ARG A 8 0.66 -3.97 11.79
C ARG A 8 1.68 -5.10 11.54
N ASP A 9 1.24 -6.34 11.74
CA ASP A 9 2.13 -7.52 11.73
C ASP A 9 2.16 -8.27 10.39
N ARG A 10 1.33 -7.87 9.41
CA ARG A 10 1.24 -8.57 8.13
C ARG A 10 1.91 -7.79 7.00
N LEU A 11 3.11 -8.21 6.65
CA LEU A 11 3.76 -7.83 5.40
C LEU A 11 3.09 -8.56 4.23
N CYS A 12 2.44 -7.81 3.36
CA CYS A 12 1.87 -8.30 2.13
C CYS A 12 2.77 -7.92 0.96
N ARG A 13 3.06 -8.88 0.07
CA ARG A 13 3.64 -8.57 -1.24
C ARG A 13 2.55 -7.94 -2.09
N SER A 14 2.74 -6.68 -2.44
CA SER A 14 1.83 -5.92 -3.30
C SER A 14 2.45 -5.74 -4.69
N VAL A 15 1.60 -5.72 -5.70
CA VAL A 15 2.00 -5.48 -7.09
C VAL A 15 1.10 -4.40 -7.66
N ILE A 16 1.72 -3.34 -8.19
CA ILE A 16 1.05 -2.28 -8.94
C ILE A 16 1.52 -2.37 -10.38
N ALA A 17 0.59 -2.42 -11.33
CA ALA A 17 0.92 -2.60 -12.74
C ALA A 17 0.19 -1.60 -13.65
N TRP A 18 0.96 -0.97 -14.54
CA TRP A 18 0.43 -0.15 -15.64
C TRP A 18 0.72 -0.86 -16.96
N GLY A 19 -0.34 -1.33 -17.64
CA GLY A 19 -0.18 -2.04 -18.91
C GLY A 19 0.12 -1.16 -20.13
N ARG A 20 -0.10 0.16 -20.03
CA ARG A 20 0.03 1.12 -21.15
C ARG A 20 0.65 2.44 -20.71
N PHE A 21 1.79 2.38 -20.02
CA PHE A 21 2.47 3.56 -19.50
C PHE A 21 3.09 4.42 -20.62
N PRO A 22 2.88 5.75 -20.64
CA PRO A 22 3.33 6.63 -21.71
C PRO A 22 4.79 7.08 -21.51
N TYR A 23 5.74 6.14 -21.61
CA TYR A 23 7.16 6.37 -21.28
C TYR A 23 7.86 7.50 -22.07
N LYS A 24 7.31 7.91 -23.22
CA LYS A 24 7.83 9.03 -24.03
C LYS A 24 7.46 10.40 -23.49
N GLN A 25 6.40 10.50 -22.70
CA GLN A 25 5.92 11.75 -22.09
C GLN A 25 6.49 11.92 -20.69
N ILE A 26 6.62 10.82 -19.95
CA ILE A 26 7.12 10.81 -18.58
C ILE A 26 8.04 9.60 -18.38
N ASP A 27 9.17 9.82 -17.71
CA ASP A 27 10.11 8.75 -17.42
C ASP A 27 9.52 7.79 -16.36
N PRO A 28 9.40 6.48 -16.64
CA PRO A 28 8.81 5.52 -15.69
C PRO A 28 9.57 5.43 -14.37
N ARG A 29 10.84 5.84 -14.32
CA ARG A 29 11.65 5.89 -13.09
C ARG A 29 11.06 6.83 -12.02
N TYR A 30 10.22 7.80 -12.42
CA TYR A 30 9.54 8.65 -11.45
C TYR A 30 8.54 7.88 -10.58
N ILE A 31 7.99 6.75 -11.03
CA ILE A 31 7.04 5.96 -10.23
C ILE A 31 7.70 5.48 -8.94
N GLY A 32 8.88 4.87 -9.02
CA GLY A 32 9.61 4.41 -7.84
C GLY A 32 9.96 5.56 -6.88
N ILE A 33 10.38 6.71 -7.42
CA ILE A 33 10.71 7.90 -6.64
C ILE A 33 9.48 8.47 -5.92
N LEU A 34 8.33 8.50 -6.59
CA LEU A 34 7.08 9.00 -5.99
C LEU A 34 6.58 8.06 -4.88
N ILE A 35 6.72 6.74 -5.07
CA ILE A 35 6.41 5.76 -4.04
C ILE A 35 7.35 5.92 -2.84
N ASP A 36 8.66 6.05 -3.08
CA ASP A 36 9.64 6.33 -2.03
C ASP A 36 9.30 7.63 -1.28
N ALA A 37 8.95 8.70 -1.99
CA ALA A 37 8.56 9.97 -1.37
C ALA A 37 7.32 9.82 -0.49
N TRP A 38 6.27 9.17 -0.99
CA TRP A 38 5.04 8.91 -0.24
C TRP A 38 5.30 8.04 1.01
N LEU A 39 6.13 7.00 0.90
CA LEU A 39 6.53 6.17 2.04
C LEU A 39 7.29 6.99 3.11
N ASN A 40 8.12 7.95 2.70
CA ASN A 40 8.85 8.83 3.62
C ASN A 40 7.98 9.94 4.25
N GLU A 41 6.87 10.33 3.62
CA GLU A 41 5.95 11.37 4.14
C GLU A 41 4.93 10.81 5.16
N THR A 42 4.77 9.49 5.22
CA THR A 42 3.78 8.86 6.10
C THR A 42 4.40 8.59 7.48
N ASP A 43 4.25 9.53 8.43
CA ASP A 43 4.75 9.42 9.83
C ASP A 43 4.21 8.19 10.60
N ASP A 44 3.12 7.56 10.16
CA ASP A 44 2.55 6.33 10.76
C ASP A 44 3.41 5.06 10.54
N VAL A 45 4.56 5.18 9.86
CA VAL A 45 5.51 4.08 9.63
C VAL A 45 6.55 3.98 10.77
N ASP A 46 6.61 4.96 11.68
CA ASP A 46 7.63 5.02 12.73
C ASP A 46 7.32 4.17 14.00
N ASP A 47 6.05 3.89 14.31
CA ASP A 47 5.70 3.18 15.57
C ASP A 47 6.02 1.67 15.53
N ILE A 48 6.21 1.12 14.34
CA ILE A 48 6.73 -0.23 14.12
C ILE A 48 7.77 -0.05 13.04
N GLN A 49 9.06 -0.16 13.39
CA GLN A 49 10.19 -0.15 12.44
C GLN A 49 10.06 -1.31 11.44
N LEU A 50 9.11 -1.22 10.53
CA LEU A 50 8.92 -2.14 9.45
C LEU A 50 9.92 -1.70 8.39
N ASP A 51 11.01 -2.47 8.26
CA ASP A 51 11.96 -2.35 7.17
C ASP A 51 11.25 -2.76 5.86
N LEU A 52 10.36 -1.90 5.39
CA LEU A 52 9.71 -2.02 4.10
C LEU A 52 10.81 -1.88 3.06
N GLY A 53 11.28 -3.03 2.56
CA GLY A 53 12.31 -3.05 1.53
C GLY A 53 11.93 -2.15 0.35
N ARG A 54 12.93 -1.55 -0.29
CA ARG A 54 12.70 -0.63 -1.42
C ARG A 54 11.81 -1.27 -2.50
N PRO A 55 10.93 -0.49 -3.13
CA PRO A 55 10.13 -0.99 -4.24
C PRO A 55 11.05 -1.48 -5.36
N SER A 56 10.77 -2.68 -5.86
CA SER A 56 11.39 -3.21 -7.07
C SER A 56 10.54 -2.81 -8.26
N MET A 57 11.16 -2.36 -9.35
CA MET A 57 10.44 -1.91 -10.54
C MET A 57 11.00 -2.60 -11.79
N ASP A 58 10.10 -3.16 -12.59
CA ASP A 58 10.36 -3.71 -13.91
C ASP A 58 9.63 -2.88 -14.98
N VAL A 59 10.33 -2.60 -16.08
CA VAL A 59 9.84 -1.76 -17.17
C VAL A 59 10.11 -2.47 -18.49
N ASP A 60 9.05 -2.97 -19.12
CA ASP A 60 9.10 -3.58 -20.43
C ASP A 60 8.56 -2.61 -21.49
N ILE A 61 9.43 -2.19 -22.41
CA ILE A 61 9.08 -1.25 -23.48
C ILE A 61 8.66 -2.06 -24.70
N ASN A 62 7.43 -1.85 -25.16
CA ASN A 62 6.96 -2.42 -26.41
C ASN A 62 7.11 -1.43 -27.59
N ASP A 63 7.10 -1.98 -28.81
CA ASP A 63 7.22 -1.21 -30.06
C ASP A 63 6.08 -0.19 -30.28
N GLY A 64 4.96 -0.34 -29.54
CA GLY A 64 3.76 0.49 -29.63
C GLY A 64 3.82 1.84 -28.90
N HIS A 65 5.02 2.31 -28.53
CA HIS A 65 5.23 3.54 -27.75
C HIS A 65 4.56 3.51 -26.36
N GLN A 66 4.35 2.31 -25.83
CA GLN A 66 3.82 2.07 -24.50
C GLN A 66 4.82 1.19 -23.75
N ALA A 67 4.82 1.32 -22.43
CA ALA A 67 5.58 0.43 -21.56
C ALA A 67 4.61 -0.30 -20.63
N VAL A 68 4.93 -1.54 -20.32
CA VAL A 68 4.39 -2.23 -19.16
C VAL A 68 5.30 -1.89 -17.99
N VAL A 69 4.75 -1.28 -16.95
CA VAL A 69 5.48 -0.99 -15.71
C VAL A 69 4.89 -1.84 -14.62
N VAL A 70 5.73 -2.60 -13.92
CA VAL A 70 5.36 -3.42 -12.78
C VAL A 70 6.19 -2.98 -11.58
N VAL A 71 5.54 -2.64 -10.48
CA VAL A 71 6.19 -2.30 -9.23
C VAL A 71 5.79 -3.33 -8.18
N GLU A 72 6.78 -3.95 -7.56
CA GLU A 72 6.62 -4.84 -6.42
C GLU A 72 7.10 -4.14 -5.16
N LEU A 73 6.27 -4.12 -4.12
CA LEU A 73 6.59 -3.49 -2.85
C LEU A 73 5.96 -4.26 -1.68
N GLN A 74 6.52 -4.06 -0.50
CA GLN A 74 5.90 -4.54 0.73
C GLN A 74 4.99 -3.45 1.28
N LEU A 75 3.77 -3.85 1.64
CA LEU A 75 2.83 -3.01 2.36
C LEU A 75 2.39 -3.74 3.63
N ALA A 76 2.07 -2.96 4.66
CA ALA A 76 1.66 -3.48 5.94
C ALA A 76 0.15 -3.26 6.12
N GLU A 77 -0.61 -4.35 6.25
CA GLU A 77 -2.04 -4.27 6.55
C GLU A 77 -2.25 -4.03 8.05
N ASN A 78 -3.21 -3.15 8.37
CA ASN A 78 -3.67 -2.95 9.74
C ASN A 78 -4.63 -4.07 10.13
N VAL A 79 -4.25 -4.85 11.14
CA VAL A 79 -5.12 -5.82 11.80
C VAL A 79 -5.76 -5.13 12.99
N SER A 80 -7.06 -4.86 12.90
CA SER A 80 -7.82 -4.27 14.01
C SER A 80 -8.51 -5.36 14.82
N MET A 81 -8.39 -5.28 16.15
CA MET A 81 -9.13 -6.15 17.07
C MET A 81 -9.95 -5.31 18.05
N ARG A 82 -11.06 -5.89 18.51
CA ARG A 82 -11.88 -5.34 19.59
C ARG A 82 -11.96 -6.32 20.76
N GLU A 83 -12.01 -5.79 21.97
CA GLU A 83 -12.26 -6.58 23.17
C GLU A 83 -13.63 -7.27 23.08
N ASP A 84 -13.66 -8.57 23.37
CA ASP A 84 -14.82 -9.45 23.30
C ASP A 84 -14.62 -10.61 24.27
N GLU A 85 -15.48 -10.73 25.29
CA GLU A 85 -15.40 -11.79 26.30
C GLU A 85 -15.46 -13.21 25.70
N ASN A 86 -16.10 -13.35 24.53
CA ASN A 86 -16.17 -14.62 23.79
C ASN A 86 -15.10 -14.72 22.70
N GLY A 87 -14.27 -13.69 22.53
CA GLY A 87 -13.25 -13.62 21.49
C GLY A 87 -12.20 -14.72 21.61
N ILE A 88 -11.70 -15.17 20.46
CA ILE A 88 -10.83 -16.35 20.37
C ILE A 88 -9.37 -16.07 20.70
N VAL A 89 -8.94 -14.80 20.68
CA VAL A 89 -7.54 -14.40 20.91
C VAL A 89 -7.38 -13.95 22.36
N PRO A 90 -6.57 -14.65 23.20
CA PRO A 90 -6.24 -14.20 24.55
C PRO A 90 -4.99 -13.32 24.54
N MET A 91 -5.07 -12.09 25.07
CA MET A 91 -3.95 -11.14 25.14
C MET A 91 -4.19 -10.11 26.26
N ASP A 92 -3.14 -9.74 27.00
CA ASP A 92 -3.17 -8.79 28.13
C ASP A 92 -4.26 -9.07 29.18
N GLY A 93 -4.51 -10.36 29.45
CA GLY A 93 -5.55 -10.80 30.39
C GLY A 93 -6.98 -10.62 29.90
N LYS A 94 -7.17 -10.25 28.63
CA LYS A 94 -8.46 -10.04 27.97
C LYS A 94 -8.65 -10.98 26.78
N ARG A 95 -9.87 -11.00 26.24
CA ARG A 95 -10.23 -11.73 25.02
C ARG A 95 -10.59 -10.76 23.90
N TRP A 96 -10.21 -11.14 22.68
CA TRP A 96 -10.28 -10.27 21.51
C TRP A 96 -10.86 -11.01 20.31
N THR A 97 -11.61 -10.26 19.48
CA THR A 97 -12.18 -10.71 18.22
C THR A 97 -11.66 -9.82 17.09
N LEU A 98 -11.32 -10.43 15.96
CA LEU A 98 -10.88 -9.76 14.75
C LEU A 98 -11.99 -8.85 14.20
N CYS A 99 -11.66 -7.61 13.87
CA CYS A 99 -12.55 -6.72 13.12
C CYS A 99 -12.34 -6.93 11.62
N GLU A 100 -13.41 -6.84 10.84
CA GLU A 100 -13.27 -6.74 9.39
C GLU A 100 -12.53 -5.45 9.03
N PRO A 101 -11.56 -5.49 8.11
CA PRO A 101 -10.83 -4.30 7.68
C PRO A 101 -11.77 -3.35 6.95
N GLU A 102 -11.58 -2.05 7.16
CA GLU A 102 -12.30 -1.03 6.41
C GLU A 102 -11.88 -1.05 4.93
N HIS A 103 -12.84 -1.14 4.02
CA HIS A 103 -12.57 -1.13 2.58
C HIS A 103 -12.43 0.32 2.09
N TRP A 104 -11.20 0.74 1.78
CA TRP A 104 -10.93 2.05 1.19
C TRP A 104 -11.12 1.97 -0.33
N ILE A 105 -12.22 2.54 -0.83
CA ILE A 105 -12.50 2.68 -2.26
C ILE A 105 -12.15 4.11 -2.67
N ALA A 106 -11.29 4.28 -3.68
CA ALA A 106 -11.04 5.60 -4.25
C ALA A 106 -12.29 6.03 -5.05
N GLU A 107 -12.97 7.08 -4.59
CA GLU A 107 -14.22 7.57 -5.20
C GLU A 107 -13.96 8.53 -6.38
N ASP A 108 -12.83 9.25 -6.36
CA ASP A 108 -12.51 10.29 -7.32
C ASP A 108 -11.09 10.16 -7.91
N ALA A 109 -10.94 10.54 -9.19
CA ALA A 109 -9.65 10.70 -9.85
C ALA A 109 -9.68 11.93 -10.77
N GLU A 110 -8.68 12.80 -10.68
CA GLU A 110 -8.51 13.94 -11.57
C GLU A 110 -7.57 13.58 -12.74
N ILE A 111 -8.04 13.78 -13.98
CA ILE A 111 -7.26 13.51 -15.20
C ILE A 111 -6.94 14.84 -15.87
N ILE A 112 -5.67 15.23 -15.87
CA ILE A 112 -5.19 16.41 -16.58
C ILE A 112 -4.58 15.97 -17.91
N GLY A 113 -5.31 16.21 -19.01
CA GLY A 113 -4.80 16.01 -20.36
C GLY A 113 -4.25 17.30 -20.95
N SER A 114 -2.98 17.30 -21.37
CA SER A 114 -2.44 18.37 -22.22
C SER A 114 -2.80 18.07 -23.69
N ARG A 115 -3.57 18.96 -24.30
CA ARG A 115 -3.93 18.91 -25.72
C ARG A 115 -2.76 19.45 -26.54
N GLN A 116 -2.18 18.63 -27.41
CA GLN A 116 -1.32 19.09 -28.52
C GLN A 116 -2.18 19.67 -29.64
#